data_AF-A0A2P5I498-F1
#
_entry.id   AF-A0A2P5I498-F1
#
_cell.length_a   1.000
_cell.length_b   1.000
_cell.length_c   1.000
_cell.angle_alpha   90.00
_cell.angle_beta   90.00
_cell.angle_gamma   90.00
#
_symmetry.space_group_name_H-M   'P 1'
#
loop_
_entity.id
_entity.type
_entity.pdbx_description
1 polymer ?
#
loop_
_entity_poly.entity_id
_entity_poly.type
_entity_poly.pdbx_seq_one_letter_code
_entity_poly.pdbx_strand_id
1 'polypeptide(L)'
;MCNRPLAIQEIEEYADSSTFKTYLSHVIDRTVKDMPDFTRCPNPACDSGQVHEGGDAHPFVTCAACNTQFCFRHGIPTQPRQQQAPSQHENMSCDEYDRYLEDPINFRSDHQRQQERAAVERREEQAVARARERMEVILEGRQRRQAAENNSILEQRQWRQDSARQAREEYARLEARRYEEECERAGRERRARAEDILRRKVEDENSERLIQVSTKACPRAGLCT
;
A
#
# COMPACT_ATOMS: atom_id res chain seq x y z
N MET A 1 -62.16 -50.89 27.73
CA MET A 1 -61.37 -50.30 28.83
C MET A 1 -61.89 -48.89 29.06
N CYS A 2 -62.22 -48.53 30.30
CA CYS A 2 -62.67 -47.19 30.66
C CYS A 2 -61.44 -46.30 30.87
N ASN A 3 -61.32 -45.18 30.13
CA ASN A 3 -60.20 -44.23 30.20
C ASN A 3 -60.59 -42.92 30.92
N ARG A 4 -61.54 -42.97 31.85
CA ARG A 4 -61.94 -41.78 32.61
C ARG A 4 -60.87 -41.46 33.67
N PRO A 5 -60.31 -40.24 33.73
CA PRO A 5 -59.42 -39.85 34.83
C PRO A 5 -60.20 -39.83 36.14
N LEU A 6 -59.57 -40.36 37.20
CA LEU A 6 -60.11 -40.34 38.56
C LEU A 6 -59.99 -38.93 39.13
N ALA A 7 -61.05 -38.45 39.78
CA ALA A 7 -61.01 -37.20 40.53
C ALA A 7 -60.19 -37.38 41.82
N ILE A 8 -59.60 -36.30 42.32
CA ILE A 8 -58.78 -36.32 43.55
C ILE A 8 -59.56 -36.90 44.73
N GLN A 9 -60.85 -36.56 44.84
CA GLN A 9 -61.76 -37.07 45.88
C GLN A 9 -61.93 -38.59 45.80
N GLU A 10 -62.01 -39.17 44.60
CA GLU A 10 -62.12 -40.61 44.40
C GLU A 10 -60.81 -41.30 44.83
N ILE A 11 -59.66 -40.70 44.52
CA ILE A 11 -58.36 -41.26 44.89
C ILE A 11 -58.15 -41.18 46.41
N GLU A 12 -58.60 -40.12 47.07
CA GLU A 12 -58.56 -40.00 48.53
C GLU A 12 -59.43 -41.06 49.23
N GLU A 13 -60.59 -41.37 48.66
CA GLU A 13 -61.53 -42.34 49.23
C GLU A 13 -61.06 -43.79 49.10
N TYR A 14 -60.43 -44.14 47.97
CA TYR A 14 -60.08 -45.53 47.66
C TYR A 14 -58.59 -45.88 47.86
N ALA A 15 -57.68 -44.91 47.92
CA ALA A 15 -56.26 -45.16 48.12
C ALA A 15 -55.89 -45.20 49.62
N ASP A 16 -54.87 -45.98 49.97
CA ASP A 16 -54.26 -45.86 51.29
C ASP A 16 -53.52 -44.53 51.46
N SER A 17 -53.30 -44.12 52.70
CA SER A 17 -52.70 -42.81 53.02
C SER A 17 -51.33 -42.59 52.39
N SER A 18 -50.53 -43.66 52.19
CA SER A 18 -49.21 -43.53 51.54
C SER A 18 -49.36 -43.29 50.04
N THR A 19 -50.23 -44.05 49.37
CA THR A 19 -50.53 -43.89 47.95
C THR A 19 -51.16 -42.53 47.64
N PHE A 20 -52.09 -42.06 48.46
CA PHE A 20 -52.70 -40.74 48.28
C PHE A 20 -51.68 -39.60 48.42
N LYS A 21 -50.76 -39.67 49.40
CA LYS A 21 -49.68 -38.69 49.56
C LYS A 21 -48.73 -38.68 48.36
N THR A 22 -48.36 -39.85 47.86
CA THR A 22 -47.52 -39.97 46.66
C THR A 22 -48.23 -39.38 45.44
N TYR A 23 -49.52 -39.71 45.24
CA TYR A 23 -50.32 -39.14 44.17
C TYR A 23 -50.39 -37.61 44.27
N LEU A 24 -50.72 -37.07 45.44
CA LEU A 24 -50.83 -35.63 45.65
C LEU A 24 -49.49 -34.92 45.40
N SER A 25 -48.38 -35.49 45.88
CA SER A 25 -47.04 -34.98 45.61
C SER A 25 -46.73 -34.94 44.11
N HIS A 26 -47.11 -35.98 43.36
CA HIS A 26 -46.92 -36.00 41.92
C HIS A 26 -47.80 -35.00 41.17
N VAL A 27 -49.05 -34.81 41.61
CA VAL A 27 -49.95 -33.80 41.03
C VAL A 27 -49.42 -32.39 41.27
N ILE A 28 -48.99 -32.09 42.50
CA ILE A 28 -48.38 -30.80 42.84
C ILE A 28 -47.11 -30.60 42.02
N ASP A 29 -46.21 -31.58 42.00
CA ASP A 29 -44.96 -31.50 41.24
C ASP A 29 -45.22 -31.28 39.75
N ARG A 30 -46.23 -31.95 39.17
CA ARG A 30 -46.61 -31.78 37.77
C ARG A 30 -47.13 -30.36 37.52
N THR A 31 -48.07 -29.91 38.35
CA THR A 31 -48.74 -28.61 38.20
C THR A 31 -47.73 -27.47 38.34
N VAL A 32 -46.82 -27.58 39.29
CA VAL A 32 -45.82 -26.54 39.57
C VAL A 32 -44.70 -26.56 38.52
N LYS A 33 -44.32 -27.72 37.98
CA LYS A 33 -43.36 -27.80 36.85
C LYS A 33 -43.86 -27.16 35.57
N ASP A 34 -45.18 -27.10 35.36
CA ASP A 34 -45.77 -26.47 34.17
C ASP A 34 -45.75 -24.92 34.26
N MET A 35 -45.38 -24.35 35.41
CA MET A 35 -45.21 -22.90 35.54
C MET A 35 -43.89 -22.45 34.88
N PRO A 36 -43.91 -21.45 33.98
CA PRO A 36 -42.75 -21.06 33.19
C PRO A 36 -41.58 -20.54 34.02
N ASP A 37 -41.86 -19.89 35.16
CA ASP A 37 -40.87 -19.27 36.03
C ASP A 37 -40.48 -20.16 37.22
N PHE A 38 -40.98 -21.40 37.28
CA PHE A 38 -40.65 -22.30 38.37
C PHE A 38 -39.35 -23.05 38.11
N THR A 39 -38.47 -23.05 39.11
CA THR A 39 -37.24 -23.84 39.08
C THR A 39 -37.09 -24.65 40.37
N ARG A 40 -36.54 -25.86 40.24
CA ARG A 40 -36.16 -26.69 41.38
C ARG A 40 -34.67 -26.53 41.66
N CYS A 41 -34.29 -26.56 42.94
CA CYS A 41 -32.88 -26.51 43.30
C CYS A 41 -32.13 -27.74 42.73
N PRO A 42 -30.99 -27.56 42.06
CA PRO A 42 -30.19 -28.67 41.54
C PRO A 42 -29.34 -29.36 42.62
N ASN A 43 -29.42 -28.92 43.86
CA ASN A 43 -28.69 -29.54 44.95
C ASN A 43 -29.37 -30.87 45.35
N PRO A 44 -28.70 -32.03 45.26
CA PRO A 44 -29.29 -33.32 45.61
C PRO A 44 -29.70 -33.45 47.09
N ALA A 45 -29.22 -32.55 47.96
CA ALA A 45 -29.63 -32.46 49.35
C ALA A 45 -30.79 -31.47 49.60
N CYS A 46 -31.37 -30.87 48.55
CA CYS A 46 -32.42 -29.87 48.65
C CYS A 46 -33.51 -30.10 47.60
N ASP A 47 -34.72 -30.42 48.05
CA ASP A 47 -35.89 -30.59 47.18
C ASP A 47 -36.74 -29.32 47.06
N SER A 48 -36.21 -28.16 47.49
CA SER A 48 -36.93 -26.90 47.42
C SER A 48 -37.10 -26.44 45.97
N GLY A 49 -38.28 -25.92 45.66
CA GLY A 49 -38.57 -25.22 44.42
C GLY A 49 -39.06 -23.81 44.70
N GLN A 50 -38.79 -22.90 43.76
CA GLN A 50 -39.18 -21.50 43.85
C GLN A 50 -39.56 -20.95 42.48
N VAL A 51 -40.38 -19.91 42.50
CA VAL A 51 -40.69 -19.12 41.30
C VAL A 51 -39.67 -18.00 41.21
N HIS A 52 -39.05 -17.85 40.05
CA HIS A 52 -38.07 -16.80 39.76
C HIS A 52 -38.65 -15.83 38.73
N GLU A 53 -39.19 -14.70 39.21
CA GLU A 53 -39.86 -13.70 38.36
C GLU A 53 -38.96 -13.10 37.25
N GLY A 54 -37.64 -13.21 37.40
CA GLY A 54 -36.68 -12.74 36.41
C GLY A 54 -36.54 -13.67 35.19
N GLY A 55 -37.05 -14.92 35.29
CA GLY A 55 -36.98 -15.95 34.24
C GLY A 55 -35.59 -16.07 33.59
N ASP A 56 -35.59 -16.28 32.27
CA ASP A 56 -34.37 -16.34 31.44
C ASP A 56 -33.65 -14.99 31.32
N ALA A 57 -34.33 -13.86 31.54
CA ALA A 57 -33.72 -12.54 31.46
C ALA A 57 -32.71 -12.30 32.61
N HIS A 58 -32.92 -12.96 33.75
CA HIS A 58 -32.01 -12.96 34.89
C HIS A 58 -31.65 -14.40 35.24
N PRO A 59 -30.74 -15.05 34.50
CA PRO A 59 -30.54 -16.49 34.59
C PRO A 59 -29.91 -16.96 35.91
N PHE A 60 -29.48 -16.06 36.79
CA PHE A 60 -28.86 -16.42 38.07
C PHE A 60 -29.90 -16.45 39.19
N VAL A 61 -30.14 -17.64 39.74
CA VAL A 61 -31.11 -17.89 40.81
C VAL A 61 -30.37 -18.32 42.06
N THR A 62 -30.78 -17.78 43.22
CA THR A 62 -30.33 -18.25 44.53
C THR A 62 -31.45 -19.03 45.19
N CYS A 63 -31.18 -20.29 45.57
CA CYS A 63 -32.14 -21.13 46.28
C CYS A 63 -32.47 -20.54 47.66
N ALA A 64 -33.74 -20.25 47.94
CA ALA A 64 -34.15 -19.67 49.22
C ALA A 64 -33.95 -20.62 50.43
N ALA A 65 -33.92 -21.94 50.19
CA ALA A 65 -33.79 -22.93 51.26
C ALA A 65 -32.34 -23.26 51.63
N CYS A 66 -31.43 -23.29 50.66
CA CYS A 66 -30.04 -23.72 50.87
C CYS A 66 -28.97 -22.74 50.34
N ASN A 67 -29.39 -21.58 49.83
CA ASN A 67 -28.52 -20.53 49.28
C ASN A 67 -27.61 -20.97 48.13
N THR A 68 -27.87 -22.13 47.51
CA THR A 68 -27.13 -22.56 46.32
C THR A 68 -27.48 -21.65 45.15
N GLN A 69 -26.46 -21.08 44.50
CA GLN A 69 -26.61 -20.32 43.26
C GLN A 69 -26.54 -21.24 42.06
N PHE A 70 -27.45 -21.08 41.11
CA PHE A 70 -27.51 -21.89 39.90
C PHE A 70 -28.12 -21.12 38.73
N CYS A 71 -27.87 -21.63 37.52
CA CYS A 71 -28.44 -21.07 36.30
C CYS A 71 -29.89 -21.57 36.09
N PHE A 72 -30.85 -20.67 35.91
CA PHE A 72 -32.25 -20.98 35.62
C PHE A 72 -32.42 -21.80 34.34
N ARG A 73 -31.74 -21.39 33.26
CA ARG A 73 -31.84 -22.02 31.93
C ARG A 73 -31.22 -23.41 31.87
N HIS A 74 -30.06 -23.60 32.49
CA HIS A 74 -29.30 -24.86 32.41
C HIS A 74 -29.45 -25.77 33.62
N GLY A 75 -29.96 -25.25 34.75
CA GLY A 75 -30.14 -26.02 35.98
C GLY A 75 -28.83 -26.48 36.63
N ILE A 76 -27.70 -25.81 36.36
CA ILE A 76 -26.39 -26.17 36.92
C ILE A 76 -25.95 -25.18 38.00
N PRO A 77 -25.29 -25.64 39.08
CA PRO A 77 -24.72 -24.75 40.08
C PRO A 77 -23.71 -23.80 39.45
N THR A 78 -23.80 -22.50 39.73
CA THR A 78 -22.89 -21.49 39.17
C THR A 78 -21.69 -21.23 40.07
N GLN A 79 -21.77 -21.59 41.35
CA GLN A 79 -20.64 -21.48 42.26
C GLN A 79 -20.02 -22.85 42.55
N PRO A 80 -18.68 -22.92 42.70
CA PRO A 80 -18.03 -24.11 43.20
C PRO A 80 -18.48 -24.35 44.64
N ARG A 81 -19.01 -25.55 44.91
CA ARG A 81 -19.10 -26.03 46.28
C ARG A 81 -17.68 -26.26 46.80
N GLN A 82 -17.42 -25.96 48.07
CA GLN A 82 -16.14 -26.23 48.71
C GLN A 82 -15.68 -27.66 48.33
N GLN A 83 -14.54 -27.76 47.63
CA GLN A 83 -13.90 -28.99 47.12
C GLN A 83 -14.44 -29.59 45.80
N GLN A 84 -15.25 -28.87 45.02
CA GLN A 84 -15.66 -29.28 43.66
C GLN A 84 -15.01 -28.37 42.60
N ALA A 85 -14.76 -28.93 41.40
CA ALA A 85 -14.19 -28.21 40.27
C ALA A 85 -14.97 -26.91 39.99
N PRO A 86 -14.29 -25.84 39.52
CA PRO A 86 -14.95 -24.57 39.22
C PRO A 86 -16.11 -24.80 38.25
N SER A 87 -17.30 -24.30 38.61
CA SER A 87 -18.42 -24.33 37.68
C SER A 87 -18.08 -23.43 36.51
N GLN A 88 -18.07 -24.02 35.32
CA GLN A 88 -17.71 -23.27 34.12
C GLN A 88 -18.76 -22.19 33.79
N HIS A 89 -19.96 -22.28 34.35
CA HIS A 89 -21.03 -21.31 34.14
C HIS A 89 -20.84 -19.98 34.90
N GLU A 90 -19.90 -19.89 35.85
CA GLU A 90 -19.74 -18.71 36.71
C GLU A 90 -19.35 -17.44 35.93
N ASN A 91 -18.47 -17.59 34.93
CA ASN A 91 -17.84 -16.46 34.23
C ASN A 91 -18.23 -16.38 32.75
N MET A 92 -19.33 -17.02 32.37
CA MET A 92 -19.81 -17.00 30.99
C MET A 92 -21.32 -16.84 30.93
N SER A 93 -21.79 -16.19 29.87
CA SER A 93 -23.21 -16.09 29.57
C SER A 93 -23.80 -17.46 29.23
N CYS A 94 -25.13 -17.57 29.29
CA CYS A 94 -25.82 -18.80 28.88
C CYS A 94 -25.46 -19.21 27.45
N ASP A 95 -25.40 -18.25 26.52
CA ASP A 95 -25.09 -18.52 25.12
C ASP A 95 -23.62 -18.87 24.88
N GLU A 96 -22.69 -18.37 25.71
CA GLU A 96 -21.29 -18.82 25.69
C GLU A 96 -21.16 -20.23 26.24
N TYR A 97 -21.93 -20.58 27.27
CA TYR A 97 -21.94 -21.94 27.81
C TYR A 97 -22.52 -22.94 26.83
N ASP A 98 -23.61 -22.60 26.12
CA ASP A 98 -24.14 -23.41 25.03
C ASP A 98 -23.07 -23.68 23.95
N ARG A 99 -22.36 -22.64 23.52
CA ARG A 99 -21.24 -22.75 22.57
C ARG A 99 -20.09 -23.62 23.10
N TYR A 100 -19.83 -23.57 24.40
CA TYR A 100 -18.84 -24.43 25.04
C TYR A 100 -19.29 -25.90 25.02
N LEU A 101 -20.56 -26.18 25.30
CA LEU A 101 -21.10 -27.54 25.24
C LEU A 101 -21.08 -28.12 23.82
N GLU A 102 -21.27 -27.29 22.79
CA GLU A 102 -21.19 -27.70 21.39
C GLU A 102 -19.78 -28.13 20.97
N ASP A 103 -18.74 -27.38 21.36
CA ASP A 103 -17.35 -27.71 21.04
C ASP A 103 -16.38 -27.32 22.18
N PRO A 104 -16.19 -28.19 23.18
CA PRO A 104 -15.32 -27.91 24.32
C PRO A 104 -13.84 -27.77 23.94
N ILE A 105 -13.41 -28.35 22.81
CA ILE A 105 -12.01 -28.41 22.40
C ILE A 105 -11.62 -27.12 21.66
N ASN A 106 -12.51 -26.60 20.81
CA ASN A 106 -12.28 -25.39 20.05
C ASN A 106 -12.95 -24.15 20.64
N PHE A 107 -13.52 -24.26 21.84
CA PHE A 107 -14.12 -23.12 22.52
C PHE A 107 -13.09 -22.00 22.69
N ARG A 108 -13.31 -20.90 21.96
CA ARG A 108 -12.57 -19.64 22.13
C ARG A 108 -13.53 -18.62 22.69
N SER A 109 -13.17 -18.02 23.81
CA SER A 109 -13.93 -16.90 24.36
C SER A 109 -14.01 -15.77 23.34
N ASP A 110 -15.08 -14.97 23.39
CA ASP A 110 -15.25 -13.86 22.42
C ASP A 110 -14.07 -12.87 22.49
N HIS A 111 -13.48 -12.69 23.68
CA HIS A 111 -12.25 -11.91 23.85
C HIS A 111 -11.06 -12.49 23.07
N GLN A 112 -10.83 -13.80 23.16
CA GLN A 112 -9.75 -14.46 22.41
C GLN A 112 -9.96 -14.33 20.90
N ARG A 113 -11.20 -14.51 20.42
CA ARG A 113 -11.53 -14.35 19.00
C ARG A 113 -11.26 -12.92 18.51
N GLN A 114 -11.57 -11.91 19.31
CA GLN A 114 -11.29 -10.51 18.98
C GLN A 114 -9.78 -10.24 18.92
N GLN A 115 -9.01 -10.75 19.89
CA GLN A 115 -7.56 -10.62 19.87
C GLN A 115 -6.93 -11.25 18.63
N GLU A 116 -7.39 -12.44 18.25
CA GLU A 116 -6.92 -13.15 17.06
C GLU A 116 -7.28 -12.41 15.77
N ARG A 117 -8.52 -11.91 15.64
CA ARG A 117 -8.94 -11.08 14.49
C ARG A 117 -8.06 -9.85 14.35
N ALA A 118 -7.85 -9.12 15.45
CA ALA A 118 -6.99 -7.95 15.46
C ALA A 118 -5.53 -8.31 15.15
N ALA A 119 -5.05 -9.49 15.56
CA ALA A 119 -3.71 -9.96 15.23
C ALA A 119 -3.54 -10.31 13.74
N VAL A 120 -4.58 -10.90 13.12
CA VAL A 120 -4.61 -11.18 11.67
C VAL A 120 -4.60 -9.88 10.89
N GLU A 121 -5.50 -8.94 11.22
CA GLU A 121 -5.60 -7.63 10.57
C GLU A 121 -4.26 -6.89 10.60
N ARG A 122 -3.62 -6.79 11.77
CA ARG A 122 -2.29 -6.18 11.90
C ARG A 122 -1.22 -6.86 11.05
N ARG A 123 -1.26 -8.19 10.91
CA ARG A 123 -0.31 -8.94 10.07
C ARG A 123 -0.52 -8.64 8.59
N GLU A 124 -1.78 -8.55 8.15
CA GLU A 124 -2.14 -8.22 6.78
C GLU A 124 -1.72 -6.79 6.43
N GLU A 125 -2.00 -5.82 7.31
CA GLU A 125 -1.56 -4.42 7.15
C GLU A 125 -0.02 -4.33 7.04
N GLN A 126 0.71 -5.03 7.91
CA GLN A 126 2.17 -5.07 7.85
C GLN A 126 2.68 -5.70 6.55
N ALA A 127 2.02 -6.75 6.04
CA ALA A 127 2.38 -7.36 4.77
C ALA A 127 2.17 -6.40 3.59
N VAL A 128 1.04 -5.68 3.58
CA VAL A 128 0.75 -4.66 2.55
C VAL A 128 1.74 -3.51 2.63
N ALA A 129 2.08 -3.02 3.83
CA ALA A 129 3.07 -1.97 4.02
C ALA A 129 4.45 -2.37 3.46
N ARG A 130 4.92 -3.59 3.77
CA ARG A 130 6.18 -4.13 3.24
C ARG A 130 6.14 -4.29 1.71
N ALA A 131 5.00 -4.69 1.15
CA ALA A 131 4.84 -4.81 -0.30
C ALA A 131 4.91 -3.44 -1.00
N ARG A 132 4.29 -2.42 -0.41
CA ARG A 132 4.35 -1.03 -0.90
C ARG A 132 5.77 -0.48 -0.89
N GLU A 133 6.48 -0.63 0.22
CA GLU A 133 7.87 -0.19 0.37
C GLU A 133 8.79 -0.87 -0.66
N ARG A 134 8.64 -2.19 -0.87
CA ARG A 134 9.38 -2.91 -1.90
C ARG A 134 9.12 -2.38 -3.30
N MET A 135 7.85 -2.07 -3.61
CA MET A 135 7.47 -1.52 -4.91
C MET A 135 8.08 -0.13 -5.12
N GLU A 136 8.06 0.72 -4.10
CA GLU A 136 8.66 2.05 -4.13
C GLU A 136 10.16 1.99 -4.47
N VAL A 137 10.93 1.14 -3.78
CA VAL A 137 12.36 0.93 -4.06
C VAL A 137 12.59 0.48 -5.52
N ILE A 138 11.75 -0.42 -6.03
CA ILE A 138 11.84 -0.90 -7.43
C ILE A 138 11.58 0.24 -8.42
N LEU A 139 10.53 1.03 -8.17
CA LEU A 139 10.14 2.16 -9.02
C LEU A 139 11.23 3.24 -9.02
N GLU A 140 11.75 3.63 -7.84
CA GLU A 140 12.86 4.57 -7.73
C GLU A 140 14.10 4.06 -8.47
N GLY A 141 14.45 2.78 -8.28
CA GLY A 141 15.58 2.17 -8.98
C GLY A 141 15.41 2.17 -10.51
N ARG A 142 14.17 2.03 -10.99
CA ARG A 142 13.85 2.17 -12.43
C ARG A 142 14.01 3.62 -12.90
N GLN A 143 13.45 4.58 -12.16
CA GLN A 143 13.55 6.01 -12.50
C GLN A 143 15.00 6.49 -12.55
N ARG A 144 15.83 6.10 -11.57
CA ARG A 144 17.26 6.46 -11.55
C ARG A 144 18.02 5.92 -12.77
N ARG A 145 17.77 4.65 -13.15
CA ARG A 145 18.37 4.07 -14.36
C ARG A 145 17.96 4.81 -15.62
N GLN A 146 16.67 5.12 -15.76
CA GLN A 146 16.16 5.88 -16.89
C GLN A 146 16.72 7.31 -16.94
N ALA A 147 16.85 7.97 -15.78
CA ALA A 147 17.45 9.30 -15.68
C ALA A 147 18.94 9.28 -16.06
N ALA A 148 19.70 8.28 -15.63
CA ALA A 148 21.10 8.11 -15.99
C ALA A 148 21.29 7.88 -17.49
N GLU A 149 20.45 7.03 -18.10
CA GLU A 149 20.44 6.79 -19.54
C GLU A 149 20.12 8.06 -20.33
N ASN A 150 19.06 8.77 -19.94
CA ASN A 150 18.69 10.05 -20.54
C ASN A 150 19.83 11.08 -20.43
N ASN A 151 20.48 11.16 -19.27
CA ASN A 151 21.60 12.07 -19.08
C ASN A 151 22.77 11.71 -20.01
N SER A 152 23.14 10.42 -20.09
CA SER A 152 24.18 9.96 -21.01
C SER A 152 23.87 10.30 -22.48
N ILE A 153 22.60 10.17 -22.90
CA ILE A 153 22.16 10.57 -24.25
C ILE A 153 22.32 12.08 -24.46
N LEU A 154 21.95 12.89 -23.47
CA LEU A 154 22.08 14.35 -23.54
C LEU A 154 23.56 14.77 -23.61
N GLU A 155 24.42 14.21 -22.78
CA GLU A 155 25.87 14.45 -22.80
C GLU A 155 26.47 14.07 -24.16
N GLN A 156 26.12 12.89 -24.69
CA GLN A 156 26.60 12.47 -26.01
C GLN A 156 26.12 13.42 -27.12
N ARG A 157 24.87 13.89 -27.05
CA ARG A 157 24.31 14.83 -28.02
C ARG A 157 25.03 16.18 -27.94
N GLN A 158 25.29 16.68 -26.73
CA GLN A 158 26.04 17.92 -26.50
C GLN A 158 27.46 17.81 -27.05
N TRP A 159 28.18 16.73 -26.70
CA TRP A 159 29.53 16.49 -27.22
C TRP A 159 29.55 16.51 -28.76
N ARG A 160 28.61 15.82 -29.42
CA ARG A 160 28.50 15.85 -30.89
C ARG A 160 28.27 17.26 -31.43
N GLN A 161 27.42 18.06 -30.78
CA GLN A 161 27.16 19.44 -31.19
C GLN A 161 28.40 20.32 -31.03
N ASP A 162 29.11 20.20 -29.91
CA ASP A 162 30.29 21.00 -29.62
C ASP A 162 31.47 20.61 -30.49
N SER A 163 31.70 19.31 -30.73
CA SER A 163 32.71 18.84 -31.69
C SER A 163 32.40 19.33 -33.11
N ALA A 164 31.13 19.30 -33.54
CA ALA A 164 30.74 19.82 -34.85
C ALA A 164 30.94 21.34 -34.94
N ARG A 165 30.68 22.08 -33.85
CA ARG A 165 30.94 23.53 -33.77
C ARG A 165 32.42 23.83 -33.88
N GLN A 166 33.26 23.14 -33.10
CA GLN A 166 34.71 23.30 -33.13
C GLN A 166 35.29 23.01 -34.51
N ALA A 167 34.85 21.91 -35.16
CA ALA A 167 35.29 21.59 -36.51
C ALA A 167 34.90 22.67 -37.54
N ARG A 168 33.71 23.28 -37.42
CA ARG A 168 33.29 24.40 -38.27
C ARG A 168 34.15 25.64 -38.04
N GLU A 169 34.43 25.98 -36.78
CA GLU A 169 35.28 27.12 -36.43
C GLU A 169 36.72 26.92 -36.91
N GLU A 170 37.28 25.73 -36.74
CA GLU A 170 38.61 25.38 -37.24
C GLU A 170 38.68 25.46 -38.77
N TYR A 171 37.68 24.89 -39.45
CA TYR A 171 37.58 24.99 -40.91
C TYR A 171 37.52 26.45 -41.37
N ALA A 172 36.68 27.29 -40.74
CA ALA A 172 36.59 28.71 -41.05
C ALA A 172 37.91 29.46 -40.81
N ARG A 173 38.66 29.13 -39.76
CA ARG A 173 40.00 29.69 -39.50
C ARG A 173 41.00 29.31 -40.59
N LEU A 174 41.02 28.04 -40.99
CA LEU A 174 41.90 27.56 -42.05
C LEU A 174 41.55 28.21 -43.40
N GLU A 175 40.27 28.34 -43.70
CA GLU A 175 39.78 29.01 -44.91
C GLU A 175 40.15 30.49 -44.93
N ALA A 176 39.97 31.21 -43.81
CA ALA A 176 40.40 32.60 -43.67
C ALA A 176 41.91 32.77 -43.89
N ARG A 177 42.74 31.89 -43.32
CA ARG A 177 44.19 31.92 -43.53
C ARG A 177 44.56 31.69 -45.00
N ARG A 178 43.92 30.73 -45.67
CA ARG A 178 44.13 30.48 -47.11
C ARG A 178 43.76 31.71 -47.94
N TYR A 179 42.64 32.35 -47.61
CA TYR A 179 42.17 33.57 -48.28
C TYR A 179 43.14 34.75 -48.07
N GLU A 180 43.65 34.94 -46.85
CA GLU A 180 44.68 35.96 -46.55
C GLU A 180 45.96 35.73 -47.35
N GLU A 181 46.50 34.50 -47.33
CA GLU A 181 47.71 34.13 -48.11
C GLU A 181 47.52 34.39 -49.61
N GLU A 182 46.34 34.10 -50.14
CA GLU A 182 45.99 34.37 -51.54
C GLU A 182 45.87 35.87 -51.83
N CYS A 183 45.24 36.64 -50.93
CA CYS A 183 45.16 38.09 -51.04
C CYS A 183 46.54 38.75 -51.00
N GLU A 184 47.42 38.26 -50.13
CA GLU A 184 48.81 38.72 -50.07
C GLU A 184 49.58 38.40 -51.35
N ARG A 185 49.46 37.17 -51.86
CA ARG A 185 50.09 36.75 -53.12
C ARG A 185 49.62 37.63 -54.28
N ALA A 186 48.31 37.80 -54.43
CA ALA A 186 47.74 38.69 -55.43
C ALA A 186 48.18 40.15 -55.23
N GLY A 187 48.33 40.60 -53.98
CA GLY A 187 48.86 41.92 -53.63
C GLY A 187 50.34 42.10 -54.00
N ARG A 188 51.18 41.07 -53.81
CA ARG A 188 52.59 41.06 -54.24
C ARG A 188 52.69 41.09 -55.77
N GLU A 189 51.91 40.28 -56.47
CA GLU A 189 51.86 40.26 -57.93
C GLU A 189 51.41 41.61 -58.51
N ARG A 190 50.39 42.25 -57.93
CA ARG A 190 49.94 43.59 -58.35
C ARG A 190 51.04 44.63 -58.18
N ARG A 191 51.77 44.62 -57.05
CA ARG A 191 52.89 45.52 -56.78
C ARG A 191 54.03 45.31 -57.78
N ALA A 192 54.45 44.07 -58.00
CA ALA A 192 55.50 43.73 -58.97
C ALA A 192 55.12 44.16 -60.40
N ARG A 193 53.86 43.96 -60.81
CA ARG A 193 53.36 44.44 -62.11
C ARG A 193 53.39 45.97 -62.20
N ALA A 194 53.01 46.68 -61.15
CA ALA A 194 53.06 48.15 -61.12
C ALA A 194 54.51 48.66 -61.22
N GLU A 195 55.45 48.04 -60.50
CA GLU A 195 56.88 48.35 -60.58
C GLU A 195 57.44 48.07 -62.00
N ASP A 196 57.06 46.96 -62.62
CA ASP A 196 57.46 46.63 -64.00
C ASP A 196 56.96 47.68 -65.00
N ILE A 197 55.70 48.12 -64.86
CA ILE A 197 55.12 49.19 -65.69
C ILE A 197 55.89 50.50 -65.50
N LEU A 198 56.20 50.88 -64.25
CA LEU A 198 56.98 52.09 -63.97
C LEU A 198 58.39 51.99 -64.57
N ARG A 199 59.04 50.83 -64.45
CA ARG A 199 60.37 50.60 -65.04
C ARG A 199 60.33 50.76 -66.56
N ARG A 200 59.36 50.13 -67.23
CA ARG A 200 59.17 50.26 -68.68
C ARG A 200 58.94 51.72 -69.10
N LYS A 201 58.13 52.48 -68.35
CA LYS A 201 57.92 53.91 -68.63
C LYS A 201 59.22 54.71 -68.59
N VAL A 202 60.08 54.45 -67.60
CA VAL A 202 61.40 55.11 -67.51
C VAL A 202 62.33 54.68 -68.66
N GLU A 203 62.32 53.40 -69.02
CA GLU A 203 63.06 52.87 -70.19
C GLU A 203 62.58 53.51 -71.50
N ASP A 204 61.26 53.65 -71.68
CA ASP A 204 60.64 54.30 -72.83
C ASP A 204 60.99 55.79 -72.90
N GLU A 205 60.86 56.54 -71.79
CA GLU A 205 61.27 57.96 -71.71
C GLU A 205 62.75 58.14 -72.05
N ASN A 206 63.62 57.27 -71.55
CA ASN A 206 65.05 57.31 -71.89
C ASN A 206 65.30 56.97 -73.37
N SER A 207 64.56 56.01 -73.93
CA SER A 207 64.63 55.64 -75.34
C SER A 207 64.17 56.79 -76.23
N GLU A 208 63.06 57.45 -75.89
CA GLU A 208 62.57 58.65 -76.57
C GLU A 208 63.61 59.78 -76.54
N ARG A 209 64.23 60.04 -75.39
CA ARG A 209 65.32 61.02 -75.27
C ARG A 209 66.51 60.66 -76.15
N LEU A 210 66.91 59.39 -76.20
CA LEU A 210 68.00 58.94 -77.06
C LEU A 210 67.65 59.07 -78.55
N ILE A 211 66.41 58.75 -78.94
CA ILE A 211 65.91 58.95 -80.30
C ILE A 211 65.97 60.44 -80.64
N GLN A 212 65.44 61.34 -79.80
CA GLN A 212 65.50 62.79 -80.04
C GLN A 212 66.93 63.32 -80.25
N VAL A 213 67.91 62.77 -79.53
CA VAL A 213 69.33 63.17 -79.67
C VAL A 213 69.97 62.55 -80.91
N SER A 214 69.64 61.31 -81.26
CA SER A 214 70.26 60.56 -82.36
C SER A 214 69.62 60.84 -83.72
N THR A 215 68.31 61.06 -83.78
CA THR A 215 67.62 61.55 -84.99
C THR A 215 67.78 63.06 -85.07
N LYS A 216 68.91 63.52 -85.61
CA LYS A 216 68.99 64.89 -86.14
C LYS A 216 67.86 65.08 -87.14
N ALA A 217 67.08 66.16 -87.02
CA ALA A 217 66.17 66.57 -88.09
C ALA A 217 66.95 66.59 -89.40
N CYS A 218 66.55 65.77 -90.36
CA CYS A 218 67.19 65.73 -91.66
C CYS A 218 67.08 67.15 -92.25
N PRO A 219 68.20 67.87 -92.51
CA PRO A 219 68.13 69.18 -93.11
C PRO A 219 67.74 68.98 -94.56
N ARG A 220 66.43 68.97 -94.83
CA ARG A 220 65.93 69.01 -96.20
C ARG A 220 66.27 70.39 -96.75
N ALA A 221 67.26 70.38 -97.62
CA ALA A 221 67.64 71.41 -98.56
C ALA A 221 66.46 72.26 -99.03
N GLY A 222 66.65 73.58 -98.98
CA GLY A 222 65.83 74.58 -99.63
C GLY A 222 66.63 75.86 -99.83
N LEU A 223 66.91 76.14 -101.12
CA LEU A 223 67.38 77.40 -101.74
C LEU A 223 68.91 77.52 -101.88
N CYS A 224 69.48 77.35 -103.08
CA CYS A 224 69.40 78.22 -104.28
C CYS A 224 69.83 79.66 -103.98
N THR A 225 71.12 79.94 -104.23
CA THR A 225 71.63 80.86 -105.27
C THR A 225 73.09 80.55 -105.50
#